data_AF-A0A957FJ80-F1
#
_entry.id   AF-A0A957FJ80-F1
#
_cell.length_a   1.000
_cell.length_b   1.000
_cell.length_c   1.000
_cell.angle_alpha   90.00
_cell.angle_beta   90.00
_cell.angle_gamma   90.00
#
_symmetry.space_group_name_H-M   'P 1'
#
loop_
_entity.id
_entity.type
_entity.pdbx_description
1 polymer ?
#
loop_
_entity_poly.entity_id
_entity_poly.type
_entity_poly.pdbx_seq_one_letter_code
_entity_poly.pdbx_strand_id
1 'polypeptide(L)'
;MLTQIQDALTEIGQRFDARVEHCQVTALAQTGNLCTLTGEVLDEAMLTAVTGELNTRFPTLDFDVSAVTRLRHADTPRKVVYTNLTGLHRQPSRTSEQFSQLLNGTVV
;
A
#
# COMPACT_ATOMS: atom_id res chain seq x y z
N MET A 1 -5.55 26.69 7.90
CA MET A 1 -6.19 25.38 8.10
C MET A 1 -5.55 24.31 7.24
N LEU A 2 -5.36 24.54 5.94
CA LEU A 2 -4.70 23.57 5.04
C LEU A 2 -3.37 23.01 5.58
N THR A 3 -2.49 23.85 6.15
CA THR A 3 -1.25 23.39 6.80
C THR A 3 -1.50 22.43 7.98
N GLN A 4 -2.51 22.69 8.82
CA GLN A 4 -2.85 21.82 9.95
C GLN A 4 -3.42 20.47 9.49
N ILE A 5 -4.17 20.47 8.39
CA ILE A 5 -4.66 19.23 7.75
C ILE A 5 -3.47 18.45 7.20
N GLN A 6 -2.50 19.13 6.61
CA GLN A 6 -1.30 18.50 6.06
C GLN A 6 -0.38 17.92 7.13
N ASP A 7 -0.25 18.61 8.28
CA ASP A 7 0.45 18.09 9.45
C ASP A 7 -0.28 16.85 10.00
N ALA A 8 -1.61 16.90 10.10
CA ALA A 8 -2.41 15.76 10.53
C ALA A 8 -2.27 14.56 9.58
N LEU A 9 -2.30 14.77 8.26
CA LEU A 9 -2.08 13.73 7.25
C LEU A 9 -0.68 13.10 7.37
N THR A 10 0.34 13.92 7.64
CA THR A 10 1.71 13.44 7.87
C THR A 10 1.79 12.58 9.14
N GLU A 11 1.14 13.02 10.22
CA GLU A 11 1.07 12.28 11.49
C GLU A 11 0.34 10.93 11.34
N ILE A 12 -0.80 10.93 10.63
CA ILE A 12 -1.58 9.72 10.34
C ILE A 12 -0.74 8.76 9.49
N GLY A 13 -0.08 9.28 8.45
CA GLY A 13 0.77 8.49 7.55
C GLY A 13 1.93 7.78 8.27
N GLN A 14 2.48 8.38 9.33
CA GLN A 14 3.57 7.78 10.13
C GLN A 14 3.15 6.55 10.95
N ARG A 15 1.85 6.33 11.15
CA ARG A 15 1.34 5.18 11.92
C ARG A 15 1.30 3.88 11.11
N PHE A 16 1.33 3.99 9.78
CA PHE A 16 1.33 2.85 8.88
C PHE A 16 2.74 2.30 8.66
N ASP A 17 2.87 0.98 8.57
CA ASP A 17 4.15 0.35 8.24
C ASP A 17 4.41 0.47 6.73
N ALA A 18 5.33 1.35 6.35
CA ALA A 18 5.70 1.65 4.97
C ALA A 18 6.12 0.41 4.13
N ARG A 19 6.39 -0.75 4.74
CA ARG A 19 6.76 -1.99 4.03
C ARG A 19 5.56 -2.76 3.49
N VAL A 20 4.42 -2.63 4.15
CA VAL A 20 3.19 -3.40 3.86
C VAL A 20 2.00 -2.51 3.56
N GLU A 21 2.08 -1.25 3.96
CA GLU A 21 1.05 -0.24 3.80
C GLU A 21 1.63 0.95 3.02
N HIS A 22 0.86 1.45 2.05
CA HIS A 22 1.23 2.63 1.27
C HIS A 22 0.17 3.70 1.48
N CYS A 23 0.55 4.82 2.08
CA CYS A 23 -0.33 5.96 2.32
C CYS A 23 0.42 7.26 2.07
N GLN A 24 0.22 7.85 0.90
CA GLN A 24 0.74 9.16 0.52
C GLN A 24 -0.42 10.07 0.12
N VAL A 25 -1.04 10.70 1.11
CA VAL A 25 -2.17 11.61 0.90
C VAL A 25 -1.77 13.02 1.30
N THR A 26 -2.16 14.00 0.50
CA THR A 26 -1.90 15.42 0.73
C THR A 26 -3.17 16.23 0.53
N ALA A 27 -3.28 17.37 1.21
CA ALA A 27 -4.36 18.33 1.00
C ALA A 27 -4.00 19.21 -0.20
N LEU A 28 -4.83 19.19 -1.24
CA LEU A 28 -4.62 19.97 -2.46
C LEU A 28 -5.16 21.40 -2.31
N ALA A 29 -6.41 21.51 -1.85
CA ALA A 29 -7.12 22.76 -1.72
C ALA A 29 -8.17 22.69 -0.61
N GLN A 30 -8.53 23.85 -0.08
CA GLN A 30 -9.64 24.00 0.84
C GLN A 30 -10.55 25.13 0.33
N THR A 31 -11.81 24.79 0.06
CA THR A 31 -12.84 25.75 -0.38
C THR A 31 -13.96 25.76 0.66
N GLY A 32 -13.94 26.76 1.55
CA GLY A 32 -14.85 26.81 2.69
C GLY A 32 -14.64 25.60 3.62
N ASN A 33 -15.68 24.78 3.77
CA ASN A 33 -15.64 23.57 4.59
C ASN A 33 -15.20 22.32 3.81
N LEU A 34 -15.05 22.40 2.50
CA LEU A 34 -14.62 21.25 1.69
C LEU A 34 -13.09 21.26 1.51
N CYS A 35 -12.42 20.19 1.89
CA CYS A 35 -11.00 19.97 1.64
C CYS A 35 -10.81 18.85 0.61
N THR A 36 -10.17 19.17 -0.52
CA THR A 36 -9.83 18.18 -1.54
C THR A 36 -8.51 17.51 -1.21
N LEU A 37 -8.52 16.18 -1.13
CA LEU A 37 -7.36 15.33 -0.90
C LEU A 37 -6.87 14.74 -2.22
N THR A 38 -5.56 14.58 -2.35
CA THR A 38 -4.92 13.98 -3.53
C THR A 38 -3.76 13.08 -3.11
N GLY A 39 -3.41 12.12 -3.97
CA GLY A 39 -2.29 11.22 -3.76
C GLY A 39 -2.68 9.76 -3.95
N GLU A 40 -2.04 8.88 -3.19
CA GLU A 40 -2.13 7.43 -3.36
C GLU A 40 -2.29 6.71 -2.02
N VAL A 41 -3.16 5.70 -2.00
CA VAL A 41 -3.33 4.79 -0.87
C VAL A 41 -3.34 3.34 -1.36
N LEU A 42 -2.96 2.41 -0.48
CA LEU A 42 -2.91 1.00 -0.83
C LEU A 42 -4.30 0.47 -1.17
N ASP A 43 -5.28 0.62 -0.28
CA ASP A 43 -6.62 0.06 -0.47
C ASP A 43 -7.73 0.94 0.15
N GLU A 44 -8.98 0.50 -0.02
CA GLU A 44 -10.17 1.19 0.47
C GLU A 44 -10.24 1.25 2.01
N ALA A 45 -9.75 0.22 2.69
CA ALA A 45 -9.75 0.16 4.14
C ALA A 45 -8.84 1.26 4.70
N MET A 46 -7.67 1.45 4.08
CA MET A 46 -6.75 2.53 4.41
C MET A 46 -7.35 3.91 4.15
N LEU A 47 -8.03 4.13 3.02
CA LEU A 47 -8.72 5.39 2.74
C LEU A 47 -9.79 5.71 3.79
N THR A 48 -10.55 4.69 4.20
CA THR A 48 -11.60 4.82 5.22
C THR A 48 -11.01 5.15 6.59
N ALA A 49 -9.87 4.53 6.95
CA ALA A 49 -9.19 4.82 8.21
C ALA A 49 -8.68 6.27 8.26
N VAL A 50 -8.01 6.72 7.19
CA VAL A 50 -7.47 8.09 7.10
C VAL A 50 -8.59 9.12 7.16
N THR A 51 -9.66 8.94 6.37
CA THR A 51 -10.80 9.88 6.37
C THR A 51 -11.57 9.86 7.69
N GLY A 52 -11.72 8.70 8.33
CA GLY A 52 -12.35 8.58 9.65
C GLY A 52 -11.59 9.36 10.74
N GLU A 53 -10.26 9.28 10.75
CA GLU A 53 -9.44 10.06 11.66
C GLU A 53 -9.52 11.57 11.38
N LEU A 54 -9.48 11.96 10.10
CA LEU A 54 -9.62 13.36 9.71
C LEU A 54 -10.98 13.94 10.13
N ASN A 55 -12.07 13.20 9.91
CA ASN A 55 -13.40 13.60 10.35
C ASN A 55 -13.52 13.71 11.88
N THR A 56 -12.81 12.85 12.62
CA THR A 56 -12.77 12.93 14.09
C THR A 56 -12.03 14.18 14.57
N ARG A 57 -10.94 14.56 13.88
CA ARG A 57 -10.11 15.72 14.24
C ARG A 57 -10.68 17.05 13.74
N PHE A 58 -11.40 17.03 12.62
CA PHE A 58 -11.99 18.20 11.96
C PHE A 58 -13.45 17.95 11.60
N PRO A 59 -14.37 17.84 12.60
CA PRO A 59 -15.76 17.43 12.37
C PRO A 59 -16.61 18.43 11.58
N THR A 60 -16.11 19.64 11.36
CA THR A 60 -16.79 20.69 10.60
C THR A 60 -16.35 20.74 9.13
N LEU A 61 -15.40 19.90 8.73
CA LEU A 61 -14.86 19.84 7.36
C LEU A 61 -15.34 18.58 6.66
N ASP A 62 -15.68 18.73 5.39
CA ASP A 62 -15.92 17.63 4.46
C ASP A 62 -14.63 17.35 3.68
N PHE A 63 -14.29 16.06 3.49
CA PHE A 63 -13.10 15.65 2.75
C PHE A 63 -13.50 15.01 1.42
N ASP A 64 -13.13 15.65 0.32
CA ASP A 64 -13.26 15.08 -1.03
C ASP A 64 -12.04 14.23 -1.36
N VAL A 65 -12.25 12.94 -1.55
CA VAL A 65 -11.22 11.93 -1.85
C VAL A 65 -11.22 11.50 -3.31
N SER A 66 -12.00 12.16 -4.17
CA SER A 66 -12.15 11.77 -5.58
C SER A 66 -10.83 11.80 -6.37
N ALA A 67 -9.86 12.61 -5.94
CA ALA A 67 -8.51 12.69 -6.51
C ALA A 67 -7.46 11.78 -5.80
N VAL A 68 -7.88 10.90 -4.88
CA VAL A 68 -7.00 9.90 -4.25
C VAL A 68 -7.06 8.59 -5.03
N THR A 69 -5.91 8.13 -5.50
CA THR A 69 -5.77 6.88 -6.26
C THR A 69 -5.59 5.70 -5.32
N ARG A 70 -6.29 4.60 -5.59
CA ARG A 70 -6.16 3.33 -4.85
C ARG A 70 -5.31 2.36 -5.66
N LEU A 71 -4.24 1.84 -5.08
CA LEU A 71 -3.28 0.99 -5.79
C LEU A 71 -3.72 -0.47 -5.87
N ARG A 72 -4.40 -0.96 -4.83
CA ARG A 72 -4.92 -2.33 -4.74
C ARG A 72 -6.40 -2.33 -5.01
N HIS A 73 -6.77 -2.85 -6.18
CA HIS A 73 -8.15 -3.17 -6.49
C HIS A 73 -8.49 -4.57 -5.99
N ALA A 74 -9.70 -4.75 -5.44
CA ALA A 74 -10.20 -6.05 -4.98
C ALA A 74 -10.11 -7.13 -6.07
N ASP A 75 -10.24 -6.72 -7.34
CA ASP A 75 -10.21 -7.60 -8.51
C ASP A 75 -8.81 -7.81 -9.11
N THR A 76 -7.73 -7.44 -8.40
CA THR A 76 -6.38 -7.69 -8.91
C THR A 76 -6.20 -9.21 -9.09
N PRO A 77 -6.03 -9.71 -10.33
CA PRO A 77 -5.99 -11.14 -10.58
C PRO A 77 -4.77 -11.72 -9.86
N ARG A 78 -5.02 -12.73 -9.02
CA ARG A 78 -3.94 -13.48 -8.37
C ARG A 78 -3.10 -14.14 -9.45
N LYS A 79 -1.90 -13.61 -9.67
CA LYS A 79 -0.91 -14.24 -10.55
C LYS A 79 -0.10 -15.22 -9.71
N VAL A 80 -0.22 -16.50 -10.03
CA VAL A 80 0.66 -17.54 -9.47
C VAL A 80 1.90 -17.59 -10.34
N VAL A 81 3.05 -17.28 -9.75
CA VAL A 81 4.35 -17.53 -10.38
C VAL A 81 4.84 -18.86 -9.85
N TYR A 82 4.90 -19.86 -10.71
CA TYR A 82 5.63 -21.09 -10.42
C TYR A 82 7.12 -20.76 -10.56
N THR A 83 7.81 -20.57 -9.43
CA THR A 83 9.27 -20.55 -9.43
C THR A 83 9.73 -22.00 -9.49
N ASN A 84 10.37 -22.37 -10.60
CA ASN A 84 11.02 -23.68 -10.68
C ASN A 84 12.18 -23.67 -9.67
N LEU A 85 12.02 -24.41 -8.57
CA LEU A 85 13.16 -24.86 -7.76
C LEU A 85 13.98 -25.81 -8.65
N THR A 86 14.94 -25.27 -9.39
CA THR A 86 15.73 -26.04 -10.36
C THR A 86 16.80 -26.90 -9.70
N GLY A 87 17.14 -26.66 -8.42
CA GLY A 87 18.09 -27.48 -7.69
C GLY A 87 18.29 -27.05 -6.24
N LEU A 88 18.62 -28.01 -5.38
CA LEU A 88 19.08 -27.77 -4.02
C LEU A 88 20.60 -27.85 -4.00
N HIS A 89 21.23 -26.78 -3.55
CA HIS A 89 22.69 -26.67 -3.46
C HIS A 89 23.14 -26.58 -2.01
N ARG A 90 24.34 -27.09 -1.72
CA ARG A 90 24.92 -27.04 -0.37
C ARG A 90 25.14 -25.62 0.14
N GLN A 91 25.38 -24.69 -0.77
CA GLN A 91 25.63 -23.29 -0.50
C GLN A 91 24.88 -22.42 -1.53
N PRO A 92 24.64 -21.13 -1.27
CA PRO A 92 23.99 -20.24 -2.22
C PRO A 92 24.95 -19.82 -3.36
N SER A 93 25.56 -20.79 -4.05
CA SER A 93 26.44 -20.60 -5.19
C SER A 93 26.12 -21.61 -6.29
N ARG A 94 26.09 -21.13 -7.54
CA ARG A 94 25.91 -21.97 -8.75
C ARG A 94 27.07 -22.93 -9.01
N THR A 95 28.23 -22.70 -8.39
CA THR A 95 29.40 -23.60 -8.48
C THR A 95 29.47 -24.59 -7.32
N SER A 96 28.56 -24.50 -6.34
CA SER A 96 28.54 -25.42 -5.23
C SER A 96 27.89 -26.74 -5.60
N GLU A 97 28.32 -27.79 -4.90
CA GLU A 97 27.79 -29.14 -5.04
C GLU A 97 26.24 -29.14 -4.98
N GLN A 98 25.63 -29.73 -6.00
CA GLN A 98 24.19 -29.90 -6.09
C GLN A 98 23.78 -31.19 -5.40
N PHE A 99 22.93 -31.10 -4.39
CA PHE A 99 22.43 -32.27 -3.66
C PHE A 99 21.27 -32.96 -4.36
N SER A 100 20.38 -32.18 -4.97
CA SER A 100 19.26 -32.71 -5.72
C SER A 100 18.82 -31.77 -6.84
N GLN A 101 18.22 -32.36 -7.87
CA GLN A 101 17.61 -31.65 -8.99
C GLN A 101 16.15 -32.07 -9.06
N LEU A 102 15.25 -31.09 -9.08
CA LEU A 102 13.86 -31.34 -9.40
C LEU A 102 13.75 -31.37 -10.93
N LEU A 103 13.53 -32.56 -11.48
CA LEU A 103 13.38 -32.76 -12.92
C LEU A 103 11.99 -32.28 -13.34
N ASN A 104 11.90 -31.70 -14.54
CA ASN A 104 10.63 -31.25 -15.08
C ASN A 104 9.66 -32.44 -15.19
N GLY A 105 8.50 -32.35 -14.53
CA GLY A 105 7.49 -33.42 -14.47
C GLY A 105 7.56 -34.29 -13.22
N THR A 106 8.49 -34.08 -12.30
CA THR A 106 8.48 -34.75 -10.99
C THR A 106 7.34 -34.17 -10.14
N VAL A 107 6.37 -35.01 -9.76
CA VAL A 107 5.30 -34.65 -8.82
C VAL A 107 5.92 -34.47 -7.43
N VAL A 108 5.70 -33.32 -6.81
CA VAL A 108 6.11 -33.01 -5.43
C VAL A 108 4.86 -32.86 -4.58
#